data_AF-A0A5M4DAL6-F1
#
_entry.id   AF-A0A5M4DAL6-F1
#
_cell.length_a   1.000
_cell.length_b   1.000
_cell.length_c   1.000
_cell.angle_alpha   90.00
_cell.angle_beta   90.00
_cell.angle_gamma   90.00
#
_symmetry.space_group_name_H-M   'P 1'
#
loop_
_entity.id
_entity.type
_entity.pdbx_description
1 polymer ?
#
loop_
_entity_poly.entity_id
_entity_poly.type
_entity_poly.pdbx_seq_one_letter_code
_entity_poly.pdbx_strand_id
1 'polypeptide(L)'
;MNWKDRMTRDELDRIRSAKAERLVSLYLPTARAGRETLQGPIYLKNLLTQAEQELSELGLRWNEIEEVLGAARALLDDDHIWVHASDGFAIFLSPGQAEGYRLPVGFEEKCVVGTRFHIKPLLPYFAKDGAFYVLTLSENLVQMYLATRHQIHTLEVPEMPTSMAEALAAHDPESQLQFHTSVGSGGAGGRAAMFFGTGDETGMDKQKKELREYFERVDRAVTRYANSAPLPLILGGVDYLLPIYRKTNEFPGLIDPQFEGN
;
A
#
# COMPACT_ATOMS: atom_id res chain seq x y z
N MET A 1 15.01 5.39 -2.66
CA MET A 1 14.87 4.29 -1.68
C MET A 1 13.41 3.86 -1.69
N ASN A 2 13.10 2.56 -1.74
CA ASN A 2 11.70 2.10 -1.74
C ASN A 2 11.23 1.88 -0.29
N TRP A 3 9.99 2.28 0.02
CA TRP A 3 9.34 2.02 1.30
C TRP A 3 8.15 1.08 1.16
N LYS A 4 7.68 0.52 2.30
CA LYS A 4 6.54 -0.40 2.36
C LYS A 4 5.57 0.02 3.47
N ASP A 5 4.28 -0.27 3.27
CA ASP A 5 3.22 0.06 4.24
C ASP A 5 2.89 -1.07 5.22
N ARG A 6 3.72 -2.11 5.20
CA ARG A 6 3.64 -3.25 6.09
C ARG A 6 5.00 -3.92 6.19
N MET A 7 5.14 -4.72 7.22
CA MET A 7 6.33 -5.52 7.45
C MET A 7 5.93 -6.98 7.70
N THR A 8 6.59 -7.92 7.02
CA THR A 8 6.34 -9.35 7.26
C THR A 8 7.26 -9.89 8.36
N ARG A 9 6.95 -11.10 8.88
CA ARG A 9 7.80 -11.78 9.86
C ARG A 9 9.16 -12.15 9.28
N ASP A 10 9.21 -12.55 8.00
CA ASP A 10 10.46 -12.86 7.31
C ASP A 10 11.33 -11.62 7.13
N GLU A 11 10.72 -10.46 6.86
CA GLU A 11 11.42 -9.18 6.81
C GLU A 11 11.98 -8.80 8.19
N LEU A 12 11.19 -8.98 9.25
CA LEU A 12 11.67 -8.77 10.62
C LEU A 12 12.84 -9.68 10.95
N ASP A 13 12.75 -10.97 10.58
CA ASP A 13 13.81 -11.93 10.82
C ASP A 13 15.08 -11.59 10.04
N ARG A 14 14.95 -11.15 8.78
CA ARG A 14 16.05 -10.64 7.97
C ARG A 14 16.71 -9.42 8.63
N ILE A 15 15.95 -8.39 9.00
CA ILE A 15 16.47 -7.20 9.69
C ILE A 15 17.12 -7.56 11.03
N ARG A 16 16.51 -8.44 11.82
CA ARG A 16 17.06 -8.93 13.09
C ARG A 16 18.37 -9.69 12.91
N SER A 17 18.49 -10.45 11.82
CA SER A 17 19.66 -11.27 11.50
C SER A 17 20.82 -10.47 10.92
N ALA A 18 20.54 -9.30 10.33
CA ALA A 18 21.53 -8.43 9.73
C ALA A 18 22.62 -8.03 10.73
N LYS A 19 23.87 -8.08 10.26
CA LYS A 19 25.07 -7.68 11.00
C LYS A 19 26.01 -6.97 10.06
N ALA A 20 26.45 -5.80 10.47
CA ALA A 20 27.57 -5.09 9.88
C ALA A 20 28.30 -4.35 11.01
N GLU A 21 29.44 -3.73 10.70
CA GLU A 21 30.17 -2.93 11.68
C GLU A 21 29.34 -1.72 12.12
N ARG A 22 28.57 -1.12 11.20
CA ARG A 22 27.71 0.03 11.43
C ARG A 22 26.38 -0.15 10.72
N LEU A 23 25.34 -0.24 11.52
CA LEU A 23 23.94 -0.26 11.11
C LEU A 23 23.22 0.86 11.85
N VAL A 24 22.32 1.55 11.16
CA VAL A 24 21.54 2.64 11.74
C VAL A 24 20.07 2.28 11.70
N SER A 25 19.40 2.40 12.85
CA SER A 25 17.95 2.27 12.95
C SER A 25 17.38 3.63 13.32
N LEU A 26 16.50 4.17 12.47
CA LEU A 26 15.79 5.41 12.71
C LEU A 26 14.31 5.12 12.89
N TYR A 27 13.71 5.74 13.89
CA TYR A 27 12.29 5.70 14.16
C TYR A 27 11.80 7.10 14.34
N LEU A 28 10.73 7.47 13.63
CA LEU A 28 10.14 8.79 13.74
C LEU A 28 8.61 8.69 13.80
N PRO A 29 7.97 9.57 14.59
CA PRO A 29 6.53 9.76 14.50
C PRO A 29 6.19 10.36 13.14
N THR A 30 5.07 9.93 12.57
CA THR A 30 4.47 10.57 11.41
C THR A 30 3.01 10.87 11.70
N ALA A 31 2.45 11.89 11.05
CA ALA A 31 1.06 12.26 11.22
C ALA A 31 0.27 11.94 9.95
N ARG A 32 -0.98 11.52 10.12
CA ARG A 32 -1.88 11.13 9.01
C ARG A 32 -2.50 12.32 8.29
N ALA A 33 -2.70 13.44 8.99
CA ALA A 33 -3.38 14.62 8.47
C ALA A 33 -3.05 15.87 9.30
N GLY A 34 -3.29 17.04 8.72
CA GLY A 34 -3.10 18.32 9.38
C GLY A 34 -1.67 18.87 9.29
N ARG A 35 -1.40 19.98 9.98
CA ARG A 35 -0.12 20.69 9.89
C ARG A 35 1.07 19.89 10.44
N GLU A 36 0.79 18.81 11.18
CA GLU A 36 1.79 17.90 11.75
C GLU A 36 2.41 16.97 10.70
N THR A 37 1.76 16.73 9.55
CA THR A 37 2.33 15.90 8.46
C THR A 37 3.62 16.52 7.88
N LEU A 38 3.73 17.86 7.95
CA LEU A 38 4.89 18.62 7.50
C LEU A 38 6.11 18.48 8.42
N GLN A 39 5.97 17.81 9.57
CA GLN A 39 7.08 17.63 10.52
C GLN A 39 7.92 16.38 10.24
N GLY A 40 7.43 15.46 9.41
CA GLY A 40 8.17 14.23 9.04
C GLY A 40 9.60 14.50 8.53
N PRO A 41 9.79 15.41 7.55
CA PRO A 41 11.13 15.80 7.11
C PRO A 41 11.99 16.41 8.22
N ILE A 42 11.39 17.12 9.17
CA ILE A 42 12.10 17.74 10.30
C ILE A 42 12.63 16.64 11.24
N TYR A 43 11.79 15.67 11.61
CA TYR A 43 12.20 14.52 12.42
C TYR A 43 13.31 13.73 11.73
N LEU A 44 13.14 13.42 10.43
CA LEU A 44 14.16 12.67 9.69
C LEU A 44 15.49 13.43 9.63
N LYS A 45 15.45 14.76 9.40
CA LYS A 45 16.67 15.58 9.37
C LYS A 45 17.40 15.57 10.71
N ASN A 46 16.69 15.68 11.83
CA ASN A 46 17.28 15.64 13.17
C ASN A 46 17.93 14.27 13.43
N LEU A 47 17.22 13.19 13.13
CA LEU A 47 17.72 11.83 13.27
C LEU A 47 18.94 11.53 12.40
N LEU A 48 18.97 12.03 11.16
CA LEU A 48 20.12 11.90 10.27
C LEU A 48 21.34 12.68 10.80
N THR A 49 21.11 13.87 11.36
CA THR A 49 22.17 14.68 11.99
C THR A 49 22.75 13.93 13.20
N GLN A 50 21.90 13.33 14.03
CA GLN A 50 22.34 12.52 15.17
C GLN A 50 23.13 11.28 14.70
N ALA A 51 22.63 10.55 13.71
CA ALA A 51 23.29 9.37 13.17
C ALA A 51 24.67 9.71 12.59
N GLU A 52 24.77 10.82 11.86
CA GLU A 52 26.03 11.32 11.31
C GLU A 52 27.05 11.64 12.40
N GLN A 53 26.62 12.32 13.48
CA GLN A 53 27.48 12.61 14.62
C GLN A 53 27.99 11.31 15.28
N GLU A 54 27.09 10.37 15.59
CA GLU A 54 27.46 9.09 16.20
C GLU A 54 28.44 8.30 15.31
N LEU A 55 28.21 8.24 14.00
CA LEU A 55 29.11 7.55 13.06
C LEU A 55 30.49 8.23 12.96
N SER A 56 30.53 9.55 13.00
CA SER A 56 31.77 10.34 12.98
C SER A 56 32.60 10.15 14.26
N GLU A 57 31.95 10.16 15.44
CA GLU A 57 32.60 9.85 16.73
C GLU A 57 33.17 8.42 16.77
N LEU A 58 32.56 7.52 15.99
CA LEU A 58 33.01 6.15 15.78
C LEU A 58 34.14 6.01 14.75
N GLY A 59 34.62 7.13 14.19
CA GLY A 59 35.80 7.22 13.34
C GLY A 59 35.55 7.08 11.83
N LEU A 60 34.29 7.06 11.39
CA LEU A 60 33.97 6.95 9.97
C LEU A 60 34.28 8.26 9.24
N ARG A 61 34.80 8.13 8.01
CA ARG A 61 35.01 9.25 7.11
C ARG A 61 33.70 9.63 6.45
N TRP A 62 33.62 10.87 5.96
CA TRP A 62 32.47 11.40 5.24
C TRP A 62 31.90 10.43 4.19
N ASN A 63 32.74 9.85 3.33
CA ASN A 63 32.28 8.94 2.27
C ASN A 63 31.61 7.66 2.82
N GLU A 64 32.09 7.14 3.96
CA GLU A 64 31.51 5.96 4.61
C GLU A 64 30.18 6.30 5.28
N ILE A 65 30.08 7.52 5.86
CA ILE A 65 28.82 8.03 6.41
C ILE A 65 27.79 8.22 5.29
N GLU A 66 28.18 8.81 4.15
CA GLU A 66 27.30 8.97 2.99
C GLU A 66 26.83 7.62 2.43
N GLU A 67 27.68 6.60 2.42
CA GLU A 67 27.32 5.26 1.97
C GLU A 67 26.20 4.64 2.82
N VAL A 68 26.12 5.00 4.11
CA VAL A 68 25.06 4.54 5.03
C VAL A 68 23.83 5.45 4.98
N LEU A 69 24.01 6.77 5.03
CA LEU A 69 22.91 7.73 5.25
C LEU A 69 22.35 8.34 3.97
N GLY A 70 23.09 8.31 2.85
CA GLY A 70 22.74 9.03 1.63
C GLY A 70 21.36 8.67 1.07
N ALA A 71 21.01 7.38 1.11
CA ALA A 71 19.70 6.91 0.64
C ALA A 71 18.53 7.44 1.49
N ALA A 72 18.73 7.66 2.79
CA ALA A 72 17.72 8.24 3.67
C ALA A 72 17.67 9.77 3.55
N ARG A 73 18.79 10.45 3.31
CA ARG A 73 18.82 11.90 3.04
C ARG A 73 17.98 12.24 1.81
N ALA A 74 18.01 11.41 0.78
CA ALA A 74 17.19 11.58 -0.42
C ALA A 74 15.66 11.56 -0.14
N LEU A 75 15.21 10.98 0.98
CA LEU A 75 13.79 10.98 1.36
C LEU A 75 13.31 12.33 1.90
N LEU A 76 14.22 13.23 2.30
CA LEU A 76 13.85 14.58 2.76
C LEU A 76 13.17 15.40 1.65
N ASP A 77 13.51 15.10 0.39
CA ASP A 77 13.00 15.79 -0.79
C ASP A 77 11.86 15.01 -1.50
N ASP A 78 11.41 13.88 -0.95
CA ASP A 78 10.35 13.06 -1.54
C ASP A 78 8.99 13.34 -0.87
N ASP A 79 8.19 14.23 -1.46
CA ASP A 79 6.89 14.62 -0.90
C ASP A 79 5.88 13.45 -0.78
N HIS A 80 6.01 12.40 -1.61
CA HIS A 80 5.02 11.30 -1.63
C HIS A 80 4.99 10.53 -0.31
N ILE A 81 6.13 10.41 0.36
CA ILE A 81 6.22 9.69 1.63
C ILE A 81 5.52 10.44 2.77
N TRP A 82 5.52 11.78 2.72
CA TRP A 82 5.02 12.66 3.76
C TRP A 82 3.53 12.98 3.60
N VAL A 83 3.02 12.97 2.36
CA VAL A 83 1.60 13.23 2.05
C VAL A 83 0.69 12.07 2.48
N HIS A 84 1.19 10.82 2.41
CA HIS A 84 0.43 9.62 2.77
C HIS A 84 1.04 8.89 3.97
N ALA A 85 1.58 9.63 4.94
CA ALA A 85 2.31 9.01 6.05
C ALA A 85 1.38 8.22 6.99
N SER A 86 1.90 7.12 7.54
CA SER A 86 1.23 6.31 8.57
C SER A 86 1.40 6.97 9.95
N ASP A 87 1.36 6.20 11.04
CA ASP A 87 1.63 6.74 12.40
C ASP A 87 3.10 6.81 12.75
N GLY A 88 3.90 5.94 12.13
CA GLY A 88 5.33 5.93 12.32
C GLY A 88 6.05 5.45 11.08
N PHE A 89 7.29 5.89 10.96
CA PHE A 89 8.19 5.44 9.92
C PHE A 89 9.46 4.88 10.55
N ALA A 90 9.79 3.64 10.17
CA ALA A 90 11.01 2.95 10.59
C ALA A 90 11.96 2.84 9.39
N ILE A 91 13.21 3.25 9.56
CA ILE A 91 14.24 3.22 8.52
C ILE A 91 15.43 2.42 9.02
N PHE A 92 15.89 1.46 8.21
CA PHE A 92 17.03 0.61 8.48
C PHE A 92 18.10 0.85 7.42
N LEU A 93 19.29 1.26 7.86
CA LEU A 93 20.38 1.66 6.98
C LEU A 93 21.63 0.82 7.24
N SER A 94 22.22 0.33 6.16
CA SER A 94 23.54 -0.29 6.12
C SER A 94 24.32 0.30 4.95
N PRO A 95 25.64 0.09 4.85
CA PRO A 95 26.40 0.52 3.69
C PRO A 95 25.74 0.04 2.38
N GLY A 96 25.32 0.99 1.53
CA GLY A 96 24.72 0.73 0.22
C GLY A 96 23.28 0.18 0.23
N GLN A 97 22.64 0.00 1.39
CA GLN A 97 21.26 -0.48 1.46
C GLN A 97 20.42 0.32 2.45
N ALA A 98 19.18 0.58 2.07
CA ALA A 98 18.22 1.29 2.91
C ALA A 98 16.82 0.71 2.71
N GLU A 99 16.14 0.40 3.82
CA GLU A 99 14.78 -0.12 3.84
C GLU A 99 13.90 0.72 4.75
N GLY A 100 12.72 1.12 4.26
CA GLY A 100 11.78 1.97 4.98
C GLY A 100 10.42 1.29 5.15
N TYR A 101 9.81 1.42 6.32
CA TYR A 101 8.53 0.83 6.67
C TYR A 101 7.61 1.85 7.33
N ARG A 102 6.54 2.27 6.63
CA ARG A 102 5.45 3.11 7.17
C ARG A 102 4.48 2.19 7.88
N LEU A 103 4.42 2.25 9.21
CA LEU A 103 3.68 1.29 10.02
C LEU A 103 2.57 1.95 10.84
N PRO A 104 1.47 1.22 11.09
CA PRO A 104 0.34 1.68 11.90
C PRO A 104 0.66 1.63 13.41
N VAL A 105 1.86 2.10 13.77
CA VAL A 105 2.37 2.14 15.14
C VAL A 105 3.11 3.46 15.28
N GLY A 106 2.69 4.27 16.25
CA GLY A 106 3.40 5.49 16.60
C GLY A 106 4.76 5.16 17.20
N PHE A 107 5.82 5.77 16.66
CA PHE A 107 7.16 5.66 17.22
C PHE A 107 7.55 6.94 17.95
N GLU A 108 8.36 6.79 19.00
CA GLU A 108 9.15 7.90 19.53
C GLU A 108 10.30 8.20 18.58
N GLU A 109 10.69 9.47 18.46
CA GLU A 109 11.88 9.88 17.72
C GLU A 109 13.11 9.20 18.32
N LYS A 110 13.78 8.34 17.54
CA LYS A 110 14.91 7.55 18.02
C LYS A 110 15.89 7.21 16.91
N CYS A 111 17.16 7.52 17.15
CA CYS A 111 18.30 7.04 16.39
C CYS A 111 19.07 5.99 17.22
N VAL A 112 19.49 4.90 16.58
CA VAL A 112 20.40 3.91 17.18
C VAL A 112 21.44 3.50 16.14
N VAL A 113 22.72 3.74 16.45
CA VAL A 113 23.86 3.20 15.70
C VAL A 113 24.42 1.98 16.43
N GLY A 114 24.62 0.87 15.72
CA GLY A 114 25.16 -0.35 16.32
C GLY A 114 25.58 -1.41 15.30
N THR A 115 25.93 -2.60 15.78
CA THR A 115 26.32 -3.74 14.93
C THR A 115 25.13 -4.61 14.48
N ARG A 116 23.92 -4.27 14.96
CA ARG A 116 22.64 -4.91 14.70
C ARG A 116 21.55 -3.84 14.68
N PHE A 117 20.51 -4.05 13.89
CA PHE A 117 19.34 -3.18 13.91
C PHE A 117 18.57 -3.27 15.24
N HIS A 118 18.10 -2.13 15.73
CA HIS A 118 17.36 -2.02 16.98
C HIS A 118 15.88 -2.31 16.75
N ILE A 119 15.44 -3.56 16.92
CA ILE A 119 14.07 -3.98 16.57
C ILE A 119 13.00 -3.76 17.65
N LYS A 120 13.39 -3.37 18.88
CA LYS A 120 12.45 -3.28 20.03
C LYS A 120 11.23 -2.38 19.73
N PRO A 121 11.36 -1.22 19.08
CA PRO A 121 10.22 -0.36 18.76
C PRO A 121 9.22 -1.00 17.80
N LEU A 122 9.61 -2.00 16.99
CA LEU A 122 8.71 -2.73 16.09
C LEU A 122 7.84 -3.77 16.81
N LEU A 123 8.20 -4.19 18.03
CA LEU A 123 7.52 -5.29 18.70
C LEU A 123 6.01 -5.09 18.85
N PRO A 124 5.47 -3.89 19.16
CA PRO A 124 4.03 -3.66 19.22
C PRO A 124 3.30 -4.00 17.91
N TYR A 125 3.91 -3.73 16.74
CA TYR A 125 3.35 -4.09 15.44
C TYR A 125 3.17 -5.62 15.29
N PHE A 126 4.12 -6.40 15.85
CA PHE A 126 4.11 -7.87 15.78
C PHE A 126 3.45 -8.56 16.97
N ALA A 127 3.10 -7.81 18.02
CA ALA A 127 2.57 -8.33 19.28
C ALA A 127 1.12 -8.85 19.18
N LYS A 128 0.52 -8.86 17.97
CA LYS A 128 -0.83 -9.37 17.68
C LYS A 128 -1.93 -8.66 18.49
N ASP A 129 -1.92 -7.33 18.51
CA ASP A 129 -3.07 -6.53 18.97
C ASP A 129 -4.19 -6.45 17.91
N GLY A 130 -4.66 -7.63 17.46
CA GLY A 130 -5.86 -7.75 16.62
C GLY A 130 -5.79 -6.95 15.32
N ALA A 131 -4.65 -7.01 14.62
CA ALA A 131 -4.55 -6.40 13.29
C ALA A 131 -5.33 -7.23 12.26
N PHE A 132 -6.12 -6.57 11.42
CA PHE A 132 -6.91 -7.16 10.34
C PHE A 132 -6.93 -6.24 9.13
N TYR A 133 -7.10 -6.80 7.95
CA TYR A 133 -7.37 -6.07 6.75
C TYR A 133 -8.85 -5.69 6.66
N VAL A 134 -9.13 -4.50 6.13
CA VAL A 134 -10.47 -4.11 5.71
C VAL A 134 -10.42 -3.81 4.22
N LEU A 135 -11.28 -4.47 3.43
CA LEU A 135 -11.45 -4.16 2.01
C LEU A 135 -12.81 -3.50 1.82
N THR A 136 -12.81 -2.24 1.42
CA THR A 136 -14.04 -1.51 1.11
C THR A 136 -14.38 -1.65 -0.37
N LEU A 137 -15.57 -2.15 -0.68
CA LEU A 137 -16.02 -2.46 -2.04
C LEU A 137 -17.12 -1.50 -2.49
N SER A 138 -16.86 -0.79 -3.58
CA SER A 138 -17.86 -0.07 -4.38
C SER A 138 -17.49 -0.14 -5.86
N GLU A 139 -18.42 0.24 -6.74
CA GLU A 139 -18.14 0.31 -8.19
C GLU A 139 -17.18 1.46 -8.53
N ASN A 140 -17.23 2.56 -7.78
CA ASN A 140 -16.44 3.76 -8.06
C ASN A 140 -15.11 3.83 -7.32
N LEU A 141 -14.99 3.14 -6.19
CA LEU A 141 -13.80 3.15 -5.34
C LEU A 141 -13.67 1.83 -4.56
N VAL A 142 -12.55 1.13 -4.75
CA VAL A 142 -12.11 0.04 -3.90
C VAL A 142 -10.81 0.44 -3.21
N GLN A 143 -10.76 0.16 -1.91
CA GLN A 143 -9.62 0.51 -1.08
C GLN A 143 -9.38 -0.59 -0.04
N MET A 144 -8.12 -0.93 0.16
CA MET A 144 -7.70 -1.84 1.21
C MET A 144 -7.07 -1.06 2.35
N TYR A 145 -7.29 -1.52 3.57
CA TYR A 145 -6.78 -0.93 4.79
C TYR A 145 -6.17 -1.99 5.71
N LEU A 146 -5.18 -1.59 6.50
CA LEU A 146 -4.70 -2.32 7.67
C LEU A 146 -5.26 -1.66 8.91
N ALA A 147 -6.09 -2.39 9.65
CA ALA A 147 -6.71 -1.95 10.88
C ALA A 147 -6.15 -2.71 12.09
N THR A 148 -6.23 -2.09 13.26
CA THR A 148 -6.00 -2.66 14.59
C THR A 148 -7.18 -2.26 15.48
N ARG A 149 -7.20 -2.72 16.74
CA ARG A 149 -8.25 -2.34 17.72
C ARG A 149 -8.42 -0.83 17.93
N HIS A 150 -7.43 -0.02 17.57
CA HIS A 150 -7.42 1.42 17.84
C HIS A 150 -7.43 2.27 16.56
N GLN A 151 -7.08 1.70 15.41
CA GLN A 151 -6.60 2.48 14.26
C GLN A 151 -6.85 1.78 12.92
N ILE A 152 -6.98 2.55 11.82
CA ILE A 152 -7.10 2.06 10.44
C ILE A 152 -6.20 2.83 9.47
N HIS A 153 -5.52 2.15 8.55
CA HIS A 153 -4.55 2.74 7.63
C HIS A 153 -4.79 2.30 6.21
N THR A 154 -4.84 3.24 5.28
CA THR A 154 -4.95 2.94 3.85
C THR A 154 -3.70 2.23 3.36
N LEU A 155 -3.87 1.14 2.60
CA LEU A 155 -2.80 0.40 1.98
C LEU A 155 -2.78 0.66 0.48
N GLU A 156 -1.58 0.87 -0.06
CA GLU A 156 -1.32 0.77 -1.49
C GLU A 156 -1.11 -0.71 -1.84
N VAL A 157 -2.04 -1.26 -2.61
CA VAL A 157 -2.00 -2.65 -3.08
C VAL A 157 -1.58 -2.64 -4.55
N PRO A 158 -0.37 -3.12 -4.88
CA PRO A 158 0.09 -3.16 -6.26
C PRO A 158 -0.88 -3.94 -7.16
N GLU A 159 -1.14 -3.43 -8.36
CA GLU A 159 -2.01 -4.02 -9.39
C GLU A 159 -3.50 -4.12 -9.02
N MET A 160 -3.92 -3.65 -7.85
CA MET A 160 -5.33 -3.56 -7.49
C MET A 160 -5.96 -2.38 -8.25
N PRO A 161 -7.03 -2.60 -9.05
CA PRO A 161 -7.74 -1.50 -9.67
C PRO A 161 -8.37 -0.64 -8.57
N THR A 162 -8.48 0.66 -8.76
CA THR A 162 -9.12 1.59 -7.82
C THR A 162 -10.63 1.69 -8.04
N SER A 163 -11.14 1.27 -9.20
CA SER A 163 -12.56 1.29 -9.55
C SER A 163 -12.93 0.23 -10.59
N MET A 164 -14.23 0.00 -10.77
CA MET A 164 -14.75 -0.87 -11.84
C MET A 164 -14.41 -0.31 -13.23
N ALA A 165 -14.47 1.02 -13.41
CA ALA A 165 -14.10 1.66 -14.68
C ALA A 165 -12.64 1.38 -15.07
N GLU A 166 -11.71 1.48 -14.12
CA GLU A 166 -10.30 1.15 -14.34
C GLU A 166 -10.10 -0.35 -14.65
N ALA A 167 -10.83 -1.21 -13.93
CA ALA A 167 -10.77 -2.64 -14.12
C ALA A 167 -11.29 -3.10 -15.49
N LEU A 168 -12.22 -2.37 -16.11
CA LEU A 168 -12.74 -2.70 -17.44
C LEU A 168 -11.96 -2.02 -18.56
N ALA A 169 -11.44 -0.81 -18.32
CA ALA A 169 -10.65 -0.06 -19.31
C ALA A 169 -9.36 -0.77 -19.74
N ALA A 170 -8.75 -1.60 -18.88
CA ALA A 170 -7.53 -2.32 -19.23
C ALA A 170 -7.75 -3.43 -20.28
N HIS A 171 -9.00 -3.81 -20.58
CA HIS A 171 -9.31 -4.89 -21.51
C HIS A 171 -9.91 -4.42 -22.85
N ASP A 172 -10.26 -3.12 -22.97
CA ASP A 172 -10.96 -2.57 -24.12
C ASP A 172 -10.17 -1.44 -24.82
N PRO A 173 -9.22 -1.77 -25.71
CA PRO A 173 -8.59 -0.76 -26.57
C PRO A 173 -9.55 -0.15 -27.60
N GLU A 174 -10.77 -0.67 -27.77
CA GLU A 174 -11.76 -0.14 -28.72
C GLU A 174 -12.69 0.93 -28.10
N SER A 175 -12.88 0.92 -26.78
CA SER A 175 -13.63 1.96 -26.04
C SER A 175 -13.07 3.38 -26.28
N GLN A 176 -11.75 3.52 -26.43
CA GLN A 176 -11.12 4.83 -26.71
C GLN A 176 -11.41 5.38 -28.11
N LEU A 177 -11.88 4.55 -29.06
CA LEU A 177 -12.20 5.01 -30.41
C LEU A 177 -13.59 5.62 -30.53
N GLN A 178 -14.50 5.37 -29.58
CA GLN A 178 -15.88 5.88 -29.65
C GLN A 178 -16.06 7.27 -29.03
N PHE A 179 -15.11 7.74 -28.21
CA PHE A 179 -15.15 9.10 -27.65
C PHE A 179 -14.54 10.18 -28.56
N HIS A 180 -13.97 9.82 -29.72
CA HIS A 180 -13.30 10.77 -30.62
C HIS A 180 -13.96 11.01 -31.99
N THR A 181 -15.11 10.41 -32.31
CA THR A 181 -15.82 10.70 -33.56
C THR A 181 -17.10 11.51 -33.33
N SER A 182 -16.96 12.77 -32.94
CA SER A 182 -18.02 13.77 -33.10
C SER A 182 -17.49 15.05 -33.73
N VAL A 183 -16.84 14.98 -34.89
CA VAL A 183 -16.67 16.15 -35.77
C VAL A 183 -16.62 15.72 -37.24
N GLY A 184 -17.64 16.10 -38.02
CA GLY A 184 -17.45 16.43 -39.44
C GLY A 184 -18.15 15.60 -40.52
N SER A 185 -19.10 16.27 -41.18
CA SER A 185 -19.44 16.22 -42.62
C SER A 185 -20.34 15.09 -43.16
N GLY A 186 -21.39 15.52 -43.87
CA GLY A 186 -22.45 14.69 -44.43
C GLY A 186 -22.12 14.05 -45.79
N GLY A 187 -23.05 13.21 -46.24
CA GLY A 187 -23.06 12.62 -47.57
C GLY A 187 -23.96 11.39 -47.63
N ALA A 188 -24.91 11.40 -48.55
CA ALA A 188 -25.92 10.38 -48.75
C ALA A 188 -25.35 9.00 -49.14
N GLY A 189 -26.05 7.93 -48.74
CA GLY A 189 -26.03 6.66 -49.46
C GLY A 189 -25.47 5.45 -48.71
N GLY A 190 -26.37 4.65 -48.13
CA GLY A 190 -26.31 3.19 -48.17
C GLY A 190 -25.08 2.47 -47.62
N ARG A 191 -25.11 2.14 -46.33
CA ARG A 191 -25.11 0.76 -45.81
C ARG A 191 -25.14 0.83 -44.29
N ALA A 192 -26.24 0.36 -43.71
CA ALA A 192 -26.25 -0.03 -42.31
C ALA A 192 -25.09 -1.02 -42.11
N ALA A 193 -24.06 -0.59 -41.38
CA ALA A 193 -23.11 -1.53 -40.79
C ALA A 193 -23.92 -2.34 -39.78
N MET A 194 -24.42 -3.49 -40.23
CA MET A 194 -25.02 -4.49 -39.37
C MET A 194 -23.95 -4.90 -38.37
N PHE A 195 -24.12 -4.45 -37.13
CA PHE A 195 -23.34 -4.92 -36.00
C PHE A 195 -23.72 -6.38 -35.76
N PHE A 196 -22.94 -7.29 -36.34
CA PHE A 196 -22.96 -8.71 -35.97
C PHE A 196 -22.14 -8.88 -34.68
N GLY A 197 -22.77 -8.53 -33.56
CA GLY A 197 -22.39 -9.01 -32.24
C GLY A 197 -23.29 -10.17 -31.88
N THR A 198 -22.78 -11.39 -32.05
CA THR A 198 -23.46 -12.64 -31.72
C THR A 198 -23.78 -12.69 -30.23
N GLY A 199 -25.06 -12.80 -29.87
CA GLY A 199 -25.49 -13.30 -28.55
C GLY A 199 -26.46 -12.40 -27.78
N ASP A 200 -27.62 -12.98 -27.48
CA ASP A 200 -28.69 -12.56 -26.55
C ASP A 200 -28.19 -12.30 -25.10
N GLU A 201 -27.20 -11.44 -24.89
CA GLU A 201 -26.91 -10.96 -23.53
C GLU A 201 -27.81 -9.75 -23.24
N THR A 202 -28.77 -9.93 -22.33
CA THR A 202 -29.51 -8.79 -21.79
C THR A 202 -28.53 -7.84 -21.11
N GLY A 203 -28.85 -6.53 -21.02
CA GLY A 203 -27.99 -5.57 -20.32
C GLY A 203 -27.62 -5.99 -18.88
N MET A 204 -28.47 -6.81 -18.25
CA MET A 204 -28.20 -7.41 -16.93
C MET A 204 -27.13 -8.50 -16.95
N ASP A 205 -27.03 -9.29 -18.01
CA ASP A 205 -26.03 -10.36 -18.13
C ASP A 205 -24.65 -9.78 -18.37
N LYS A 206 -24.57 -8.73 -19.20
CA LYS A 206 -23.34 -7.95 -19.39
C LYS A 206 -22.84 -7.34 -18.08
N GLN A 207 -23.72 -6.68 -17.33
CA GLN A 207 -23.37 -6.05 -16.05
C GLN A 207 -22.86 -7.07 -15.01
N LYS A 208 -23.46 -8.27 -14.95
CA LYS A 208 -22.99 -9.35 -14.07
C LYS A 208 -21.59 -9.84 -14.44
N LYS A 209 -21.29 -9.93 -15.73
CA LYS A 209 -19.99 -10.37 -16.23
C LYS A 209 -18.91 -9.34 -15.91
N GLU A 210 -19.18 -8.07 -16.19
CA GLU A 210 -18.28 -6.95 -15.87
C GLU A 210 -17.99 -6.87 -14.36
N LEU A 211 -19.02 -7.03 -13.52
CA LEU A 211 -18.86 -7.01 -12.07
C LEU A 211 -18.04 -8.20 -11.54
N ARG A 212 -18.22 -9.38 -12.15
CA ARG A 212 -17.40 -10.56 -11.82
C ARG A 212 -15.93 -10.31 -12.16
N GLU A 213 -15.65 -9.84 -13.37
CA GLU A 213 -14.28 -9.57 -13.83
C GLU A 213 -13.59 -8.54 -12.93
N TYR A 214 -14.30 -7.46 -12.57
CA TYR A 214 -13.83 -6.47 -11.61
C TYR A 214 -13.40 -7.12 -10.29
N PHE A 215 -14.26 -7.95 -9.68
CA PHE A 215 -13.95 -8.59 -8.42
C PHE A 215 -12.86 -9.66 -8.51
N GLU A 216 -12.75 -10.37 -9.63
CA GLU A 216 -11.64 -11.31 -9.86
C GLU A 216 -10.30 -10.57 -9.90
N ARG A 217 -10.25 -9.38 -10.51
CA ARG A 217 -9.04 -8.54 -10.51
C ARG A 217 -8.70 -8.03 -9.12
N VAL A 218 -9.69 -7.53 -8.39
CA VAL A 218 -9.50 -7.08 -7.00
C VAL A 218 -9.01 -8.24 -6.13
N ASP A 219 -9.67 -9.40 -6.19
CA ASP A 219 -9.29 -10.57 -5.39
C ASP A 219 -7.87 -11.05 -5.71
N ARG A 220 -7.47 -11.15 -6.97
CA ARG A 220 -6.10 -11.56 -7.32
C ARG A 220 -5.05 -10.64 -6.69
N ALA A 221 -5.27 -9.32 -6.73
CA ALA A 221 -4.36 -8.35 -6.14
C ALA A 221 -4.35 -8.45 -4.60
N VAL A 222 -5.53 -8.51 -3.98
CA VAL A 222 -5.71 -8.63 -2.52
C VAL A 222 -5.10 -9.93 -2.00
N THR A 223 -5.43 -11.08 -2.61
CA THR A 223 -4.92 -12.41 -2.25
C THR A 223 -3.40 -12.45 -2.35
N ARG A 224 -2.81 -11.93 -3.44
CA ARG A 224 -1.35 -11.86 -3.59
C ARG A 224 -0.71 -11.00 -2.49
N TYR A 225 -1.29 -9.84 -2.21
CA TYR A 225 -0.78 -8.92 -1.19
C TYR A 225 -0.89 -9.54 0.22
N ALA A 226 -2.08 -10.01 0.59
CA ALA A 226 -2.40 -10.53 1.91
C ALA A 226 -1.69 -11.86 2.22
N ASN A 227 -1.43 -12.71 1.23
CA ASN A 227 -0.72 -13.99 1.46
C ASN A 227 0.71 -13.80 1.97
N SER A 228 1.36 -12.67 1.67
CA SER A 228 2.71 -12.41 2.16
C SER A 228 2.75 -11.85 3.60
N ALA A 229 1.60 -11.43 4.16
CA ALA A 229 1.43 -11.12 5.58
C ALA A 229 0.00 -11.48 6.01
N PRO A 230 -0.30 -12.77 6.22
CA PRO A 230 -1.67 -13.22 6.42
C PRO A 230 -2.24 -12.66 7.73
N LEU A 231 -3.24 -11.79 7.59
CA LEU A 231 -4.08 -11.26 8.65
C LEU A 231 -5.55 -11.56 8.29
N PRO A 232 -6.46 -11.60 9.27
CA PRO A 232 -7.89 -11.62 9.01
C PRO A 232 -8.30 -10.51 8.03
N LEU A 233 -9.20 -10.80 7.09
CA LEU A 233 -9.76 -9.82 6.15
C LEU A 233 -11.25 -9.64 6.44
N ILE A 234 -11.71 -8.39 6.52
CA ILE A 234 -13.11 -8.03 6.68
C ILE A 234 -13.54 -7.22 5.45
N LEU A 235 -14.76 -7.45 4.97
CA LEU A 235 -15.33 -6.66 3.88
C LEU A 235 -16.22 -5.56 4.44
N GLY A 236 -16.11 -4.37 3.87
CA GLY A 236 -17.06 -3.27 4.04
C GLY A 236 -17.49 -2.74 2.67
N GLY A 237 -18.58 -1.99 2.60
CA GLY A 237 -19.03 -1.38 1.35
C GLY A 237 -20.49 -1.66 1.05
N VAL A 238 -20.83 -1.65 -0.24
CA VAL A 238 -22.24 -1.71 -0.68
C VAL A 238 -22.79 -3.13 -0.49
N ASP A 239 -23.91 -3.27 0.22
CA ASP A 239 -24.44 -4.57 0.67
C ASP A 239 -24.62 -5.62 -0.43
N TYR A 240 -25.08 -5.22 -1.63
CA TYR A 240 -25.27 -6.17 -2.73
C TYR A 240 -23.96 -6.65 -3.36
N LEU A 241 -22.85 -5.92 -3.17
CA LEU A 241 -21.53 -6.25 -3.69
C LEU A 241 -20.80 -7.27 -2.82
N LEU A 242 -20.96 -7.17 -1.49
CA LEU A 242 -20.31 -8.07 -0.52
C LEU A 242 -20.53 -9.57 -0.80
N PRO A 243 -21.78 -10.07 -1.00
CA PRO A 243 -22.02 -11.48 -1.31
C PRO A 243 -21.46 -11.92 -2.67
N ILE A 244 -21.31 -10.98 -3.61
CA ILE A 244 -20.76 -11.26 -4.94
C ILE A 244 -19.24 -11.43 -4.81
N TYR A 245 -18.55 -10.50 -4.15
CA TYR A 245 -17.12 -10.59 -3.91
C TYR A 245 -16.76 -11.85 -3.10
N ARG A 246 -17.54 -12.21 -2.07
CA ARG A 246 -17.34 -13.43 -1.27
C ARG A 246 -17.30 -14.71 -2.12
N LYS A 247 -18.08 -14.78 -3.20
CA LYS A 247 -18.08 -15.94 -4.12
C LYS A 247 -16.84 -16.00 -4.99
N THR A 248 -16.21 -14.86 -5.22
CA THR A 248 -14.99 -14.71 -6.00
C THR A 248 -13.73 -14.81 -5.15
N ASN A 249 -13.83 -14.54 -3.84
CA ASN A 249 -12.68 -14.45 -2.95
C ASN A 249 -11.93 -15.78 -2.81
N GLU A 250 -10.63 -15.79 -3.12
CA GLU A 250 -9.75 -16.94 -2.94
C GLU A 250 -8.88 -16.82 -1.67
N PHE A 251 -8.81 -15.65 -1.03
CA PHE A 251 -8.02 -15.45 0.18
C PHE A 251 -8.62 -16.20 1.39
N PRO A 252 -7.89 -17.14 2.02
CA PRO A 252 -8.41 -17.95 3.13
C PRO A 252 -8.70 -17.18 4.42
N GLY A 253 -8.12 -15.98 4.58
CA GLY A 253 -8.25 -15.18 5.79
C GLY A 253 -9.52 -14.32 5.86
N LEU A 254 -10.41 -14.41 4.87
CA LEU A 254 -11.69 -13.69 4.87
C LEU A 254 -12.58 -14.16 6.04
N ILE A 255 -12.88 -13.24 6.95
CA ILE A 255 -13.85 -13.44 8.03
C ILE A 255 -15.21 -12.97 7.56
N ASP A 256 -16.22 -13.81 7.79
CA ASP A 256 -17.62 -13.45 7.65
C ASP A 256 -18.13 -12.82 8.95
N PRO A 257 -18.33 -11.49 9.03
CA PRO A 257 -19.10 -10.92 10.11
C PRO A 257 -20.59 -11.30 9.92
N GLN A 258 -20.97 -12.50 10.34
CA GLN A 258 -22.37 -12.74 10.72
C GLN A 258 -22.59 -12.02 12.05
N PHE A 259 -22.85 -10.71 11.99
CA PHE A 259 -23.42 -10.01 13.14
C PHE A 259 -24.90 -10.38 13.22
N GLU A 260 -25.20 -11.50 13.86
CA GLU A 260 -26.51 -11.67 14.50
C GLU A 260 -26.54 -10.65 15.66
N GLY A 261 -27.19 -9.51 15.42
CA GLY A 261 -27.47 -8.54 16.46
C GLY A 261 -28.47 -9.12 17.46
N ASN A 262 -28.17 -9.00 18.75
CA ASN A 262 -29.16 -9.10 19.84
C ASN A 262 -29.98 -7.81 19.93
#